data_AF-A0A7J2Y6R7-F1
#
_entry.id   AF-A0A7J2Y6R7-F1
#
_cell.length_a   1.000
_cell.length_b   1.000
_cell.length_c   1.000
_cell.angle_alpha   90.00
_cell.angle_beta   90.00
_cell.angle_gamma   90.00
#
_symmetry.space_group_name_H-M   'P 1'
#
loop_
_entity.id
_entity.type
_entity.pdbx_description
1 polymer ?
#
loop_
_entity_poly.entity_id
_entity_poly.type
_entity_poly.pdbx_seq_one_letter_code
_entity_poly.pdbx_strand_id
1 'polypeptide(L)'
;MVRSRSLVLAAVALLGGLIAVAPAVLAQAPTPAVEAYDRLFLLVLLMAVVIGGLVMFLLAIIAVKFRKRKGNLAPPRDPKTHNPRLEAAWTIVPAIILLVVAIATYQALLVTDAIPRAPDVVVRAIGHQWCWEFCVTPAGGAETCTVGECSGGVGQTVRLVIESKDVNHALS
;
A
#
# COMPACT_ATOMS: atom_id res chain seq x y z
N MET A 1 -19.88 15.70 31.87
CA MET A 1 -20.30 15.25 30.52
C MET A 1 -19.52 15.88 29.34
N VAL A 2 -18.55 16.78 29.57
CA VAL A 2 -17.86 17.51 28.47
C VAL A 2 -16.63 16.78 27.90
N ARG A 3 -15.97 15.93 28.68
CA ARG A 3 -14.68 15.28 28.32
C ARG A 3 -14.74 14.21 27.22
N SER A 4 -15.91 13.63 26.92
CA SER A 4 -16.04 12.60 25.86
C SER A 4 -16.19 13.20 24.47
N ARG A 5 -16.75 14.41 24.36
CA ARG A 5 -16.93 15.11 23.07
C ARG A 5 -15.60 15.59 22.49
N SER A 6 -14.67 16.02 23.34
CA SER A 6 -13.34 16.49 22.91
C SER A 6 -12.44 15.37 22.37
N LEU A 7 -12.57 14.14 22.88
CA LEU A 7 -11.80 12.99 22.41
C LEU A 7 -12.29 12.47 21.04
N VAL A 8 -13.60 12.52 20.79
CA VAL A 8 -14.17 12.16 19.49
C VAL A 8 -13.78 13.19 18.42
N LEU A 9 -13.79 14.48 18.76
CA LEU A 9 -13.35 15.55 17.87
C LEU A 9 -11.85 15.48 17.56
N ALA A 10 -11.01 15.12 18.55
CA ALA A 10 -9.58 14.92 18.33
C ALA A 10 -9.28 13.71 17.44
N ALA A 11 -10.03 12.61 17.58
CA ALA A 11 -9.88 11.41 16.74
C ALA A 11 -10.33 11.65 15.29
N VAL A 12 -11.41 12.42 15.08
CA VAL A 12 -11.86 12.82 13.73
C VAL A 12 -10.89 13.81 13.08
N ALA A 13 -10.31 14.73 13.85
CA ALA A 13 -9.27 15.65 13.36
C ALA A 13 -7.96 14.93 13.01
N LEU A 14 -7.58 13.90 13.77
CA LEU A 14 -6.43 13.03 13.45
C LEU A 14 -6.67 12.18 12.21
N LEU A 15 -7.88 11.65 12.00
CA LEU A 15 -8.24 10.96 10.75
C LEU A 15 -8.26 11.92 9.54
N GLY A 16 -8.77 13.15 9.71
CA GLY A 16 -8.78 14.16 8.66
C GLY A 16 -7.38 14.64 8.27
N GLY A 17 -6.46 14.73 9.24
CA GLY A 17 -5.05 15.06 8.99
C GLY A 17 -4.27 13.97 8.26
N LEU A 18 -4.63 12.69 8.43
CA LEU A 18 -3.94 11.57 7.79
C LEU A 18 -4.29 11.42 6.30
N ILE A 19 -5.48 11.87 5.89
CA ILE A 19 -5.94 11.86 4.48
C ILE A 19 -5.24 12.95 3.65
N ALA A 20 -4.75 14.03 4.28
CA ALA A 20 -4.18 15.19 3.58
C ALA A 20 -2.65 15.12 3.35
N VAL A 21 -1.93 14.19 3.99
CA VAL A 21 -0.45 14.12 3.96
C VAL A 21 0.09 13.18 2.86
N ALA A 22 -0.74 12.28 2.33
CA ALA A 22 -0.27 11.22 1.43
C ALA A 22 0.35 11.68 0.08
N PRO A 23 -0.17 12.68 -0.65
CA PRO A 23 0.30 12.91 -2.02
C PRO A 23 1.61 13.71 -2.14
N ALA A 24 2.15 14.27 -1.05
CA ALA A 24 3.31 15.17 -1.13
C ALA A 24 4.67 14.50 -0.86
N VAL A 25 4.70 13.30 -0.26
CA VAL A 25 5.95 12.62 0.13
C VAL A 25 6.51 11.70 -0.99
N LEU A 26 5.71 11.43 -2.03
CA LEU A 26 5.99 10.44 -3.09
C LEU A 26 5.70 10.99 -4.51
N ALA A 27 6.10 12.23 -4.82
CA ALA A 27 5.90 12.75 -6.17
C ALA A 27 6.92 12.13 -7.15
N GLN A 28 6.73 10.86 -7.52
CA GLN A 28 7.41 10.21 -8.64
C GLN A 28 6.82 10.70 -9.96
N ALA A 29 7.62 10.65 -11.04
CA ALA A 29 7.13 10.97 -12.37
C ALA A 29 5.91 10.08 -12.72
N PRO A 30 4.82 10.64 -13.25
CA PRO A 30 3.58 9.91 -13.48
C PRO A 30 3.78 8.90 -14.62
N THR A 31 4.04 7.65 -14.25
CA THR A 31 4.02 6.49 -15.17
C THR A 31 2.76 5.68 -14.93
N PRO A 32 2.24 4.94 -15.93
CA PRO A 32 1.08 4.07 -15.73
C PRO A 32 1.26 3.06 -14.59
N ALA A 33 2.49 2.58 -14.38
CA ALA A 33 2.82 1.66 -13.28
C ALA A 33 2.73 2.35 -11.91
N VAL A 34 3.32 3.55 -11.77
CA VAL A 34 3.24 4.35 -10.51
C VAL A 34 1.78 4.66 -10.18
N GLU A 35 0.98 5.09 -11.16
CA GLU A 35 -0.43 5.39 -10.94
C GLU A 35 -1.23 4.17 -10.49
N ALA A 36 -0.94 2.98 -11.05
CA ALA A 36 -1.57 1.73 -10.62
C ALA A 36 -1.22 1.38 -9.16
N TYR A 37 0.05 1.55 -8.77
CA TYR A 37 0.49 1.36 -7.38
C TYR A 37 -0.18 2.37 -6.43
N ASP A 38 -0.21 3.65 -6.78
CA ASP A 38 -0.80 4.70 -5.95
C ASP A 38 -2.30 4.47 -5.71
N ARG A 39 -3.03 4.07 -6.76
CA ARG A 39 -4.46 3.73 -6.65
C ARG A 39 -4.68 2.53 -5.73
N LEU A 40 -3.86 1.47 -5.86
CA LEU A 40 -3.93 0.31 -4.98
C LEU A 40 -3.58 0.68 -3.53
N PHE A 41 -2.54 1.48 -3.33
CA PHE A 41 -2.11 1.95 -2.02
C PHE A 41 -3.22 2.75 -1.32
N LEU A 42 -3.82 3.72 -2.02
CA LEU A 42 -4.92 4.53 -1.47
C LEU A 42 -6.16 3.71 -1.16
N LEU A 43 -6.51 2.72 -1.99
CA LEU A 43 -7.60 1.78 -1.72
C LEU A 43 -7.36 1.01 -0.41
N VAL A 44 -6.19 0.36 -0.29
CA VAL A 44 -5.85 -0.44 0.89
C VAL A 44 -5.72 0.45 2.13
N LEU A 45 -5.14 1.64 2.00
CA LEU A 45 -5.03 2.61 3.08
C LEU A 45 -6.41 3.05 3.58
N LEU A 46 -7.34 3.39 2.67
CA LEU A 46 -8.70 3.75 3.04
C LEU A 46 -9.39 2.61 3.79
N MET A 47 -9.29 1.38 3.29
CA MET A 47 -9.84 0.20 3.95
C MET A 47 -9.23 -0.03 5.34
N ALA A 48 -7.91 0.11 5.47
CA ALA A 48 -7.21 -0.02 6.75
C ALA A 48 -7.65 1.05 7.76
N VAL A 49 -7.80 2.31 7.33
CA VAL A 49 -8.28 3.41 8.19
C VAL A 49 -9.74 3.17 8.61
N VAL A 50 -10.61 2.73 7.69
CA VAL A 50 -12.02 2.45 8.00
C VAL A 50 -12.16 1.27 8.98
N ILE A 51 -11.50 0.14 8.70
CA ILE A 51 -11.55 -1.06 9.54
C ILE A 51 -10.88 -0.79 10.89
N GLY A 52 -9.68 -0.21 10.88
CA GLY A 52 -8.95 0.16 12.09
C GLY A 52 -9.74 1.15 12.95
N GLY A 53 -10.34 2.17 12.31
CA GLY A 53 -11.22 3.13 12.97
C GLY A 53 -12.45 2.48 13.60
N LEU A 54 -13.11 1.55 12.89
CA LEU A 54 -14.25 0.78 13.40
C LEU A 54 -13.85 -0.07 14.62
N VAL A 55 -12.75 -0.82 14.54
CA VAL A 55 -12.27 -1.66 15.65
C VAL A 55 -11.92 -0.80 16.85
N MET A 56 -11.19 0.30 16.65
CA MET A 56 -10.84 1.25 17.72
C MET A 56 -12.09 1.86 18.37
N PHE A 57 -13.09 2.21 17.57
CA PHE A 57 -14.37 2.74 18.07
C PHE A 57 -15.14 1.71 18.91
N LEU A 58 -15.24 0.46 18.45
CA LEU A 58 -15.90 -0.62 19.20
C LEU A 58 -15.18 -0.91 20.52
N LEU A 59 -13.85 -0.97 20.51
CA LEU A 59 -13.05 -1.14 21.73
C LEU A 59 -13.25 0.02 22.71
N ALA A 60 -13.31 1.26 22.23
CA ALA A 60 -13.59 2.42 23.07
C ALA A 60 -14.99 2.34 23.72
N ILE A 61 -16.02 1.91 22.97
CA ILE A 61 -17.35 1.66 23.53
C ILE A 61 -17.29 0.60 24.63
N ILE A 62 -16.65 -0.53 24.36
CA ILE A 62 -16.54 -1.63 25.32
C ILE A 62 -15.82 -1.15 26.59
N ALA A 63 -14.70 -0.45 26.44
CA ALA A 63 -13.90 0.08 27.54
C ALA A 63 -14.68 1.07 28.41
N VAL A 64 -15.51 1.94 27.82
CA VAL A 64 -16.32 2.92 28.56
C VAL A 64 -17.55 2.28 29.18
N LYS A 65 -18.28 1.44 28.43
CA LYS A 65 -19.56 0.85 28.85
C LYS A 65 -19.39 -0.23 29.91
N PHE A 66 -18.35 -1.06 29.80
CA PHE A 66 -18.07 -2.17 30.73
C PHE A 66 -16.99 -1.84 31.76
N ARG A 67 -16.65 -0.56 31.93
CA ARG A 67 -15.72 -0.11 32.97
C ARG A 67 -16.26 -0.46 34.35
N LYS A 68 -15.50 -1.23 35.14
CA LYS A 68 -15.86 -1.55 36.54
C LYS A 68 -16.04 -0.26 37.35
N ARG A 69 -17.20 -0.10 37.97
CA ARG A 69 -17.48 1.00 38.92
C ARG A 69 -17.26 0.49 40.35
N LYS A 70 -16.60 1.27 41.21
CA LYS A 70 -16.44 0.94 42.63
C LYS A 70 -17.82 0.58 43.22
N GLY A 71 -17.95 -0.62 43.78
CA GLY A 71 -19.17 -1.12 44.42
C GLY A 71 -19.99 -2.16 43.62
N ASN A 72 -19.70 -2.40 42.33
CA ASN A 72 -20.44 -3.38 41.52
C ASN A 72 -19.52 -4.56 41.14
N LEU A 73 -19.35 -5.51 42.07
CA LEU A 73 -18.51 -6.71 41.91
C LEU A 73 -19.28 -7.96 41.47
N ALA A 74 -20.60 -7.89 41.34
CA ALA A 74 -21.39 -9.06 40.96
C ALA A 74 -21.05 -9.49 39.52
N PRO A 75 -20.67 -10.76 39.28
CA PRO A 75 -20.43 -11.27 37.93
C PRO A 75 -21.72 -11.18 37.09
N PRO A 76 -21.62 -10.99 35.76
CA PRO A 76 -22.78 -10.99 34.88
C PRO A 76 -23.60 -12.26 35.05
N ARG A 77 -24.92 -12.10 35.24
CA ARG A 77 -25.87 -13.20 35.33
C ARG A 77 -26.03 -13.76 33.90
N ASP A 78 -25.42 -14.91 33.65
CA ASP A 78 -25.45 -15.68 32.39
C ASP A 78 -24.61 -15.10 31.22
N PRO A 79 -23.30 -15.40 31.15
CA PRO A 79 -22.44 -14.96 30.07
C PRO A 79 -22.73 -15.74 28.78
N LYS A 80 -23.11 -15.03 27.70
CA LYS A 80 -23.18 -15.64 26.37
C LYS A 80 -21.77 -15.96 25.87
N THR A 81 -21.49 -17.23 25.61
CA THR A 81 -20.16 -17.72 25.20
C THR A 81 -20.01 -17.93 23.70
N HIS A 82 -21.11 -18.10 22.97
CA HIS A 82 -21.10 -18.39 21.54
C HIS A 82 -22.25 -17.68 20.83
N ASN A 83 -22.00 -17.26 19.59
CA ASN A 83 -23.03 -16.73 18.72
C ASN A 83 -22.68 -17.09 17.27
N PRO A 84 -23.18 -18.24 16.77
CA PRO A 84 -22.81 -18.75 15.44
C PRO A 84 -23.07 -17.76 14.30
N ARG A 85 -24.09 -16.91 14.43
CA ARG A 85 -24.42 -15.89 13.42
C ARG A 85 -23.38 -14.77 13.38
N LEU A 86 -22.92 -14.34 14.55
CA LEU A 86 -21.87 -13.33 14.67
C LEU A 86 -20.52 -13.89 14.21
N GLU A 87 -20.26 -15.15 14.57
CA GLU A 87 -19.06 -15.91 14.15
C GLU A 87 -18.96 -16.04 12.63
N ALA A 88 -20.05 -16.41 11.97
CA ALA A 88 -20.12 -16.44 10.52
C ALA A 88 -19.90 -15.04 9.91
N ALA A 89 -20.57 -14.01 10.45
CA ALA A 89 -20.48 -12.65 9.91
C ALA A 89 -19.06 -12.10 9.95
N TRP A 90 -18.34 -12.23 11.08
CA TRP A 90 -16.96 -11.73 11.19
C TRP A 90 -15.95 -12.55 10.40
N THR A 91 -16.31 -13.72 9.89
CA THR A 91 -15.42 -14.56 9.08
C THR A 91 -15.62 -14.27 7.60
N ILE A 92 -16.89 -14.15 7.18
CA ILE A 92 -17.27 -13.87 5.80
C ILE A 92 -16.87 -12.44 5.40
N VAL A 93 -17.10 -11.46 6.28
CA VAL A 93 -16.80 -10.05 5.96
C VAL A 93 -15.30 -9.83 5.65
N PRO A 94 -14.34 -10.26 6.49
CA PRO A 94 -12.91 -10.19 6.15
C PRO A 94 -12.53 -10.97 4.90
N ALA A 95 -13.15 -12.13 4.65
CA ALA A 95 -12.88 -12.90 3.44
C ALA A 95 -13.27 -12.12 2.16
N ILE A 96 -14.42 -11.43 2.17
CA ILE A 96 -14.86 -10.58 1.05
C ILE A 96 -13.93 -9.37 0.89
N ILE A 97 -13.52 -8.73 2.00
CA ILE A 97 -12.56 -7.62 1.99
C ILE A 97 -11.25 -8.05 1.32
N LEU A 98 -10.71 -9.22 1.67
CA LEU A 98 -9.50 -9.77 1.05
C LEU A 98 -9.70 -10.07 -0.44
N LEU A 99 -10.88 -10.57 -0.83
CA LEU A 99 -11.19 -10.82 -2.25
C LEU A 99 -11.13 -9.52 -3.07
N VAL A 100 -11.69 -8.42 -2.56
CA VAL A 100 -11.66 -7.11 -3.24
C VAL A 100 -10.21 -6.63 -3.39
N VAL A 101 -9.41 -6.73 -2.33
CA VAL A 101 -7.99 -6.36 -2.38
C VAL A 101 -7.25 -7.22 -3.39
N ALA A 102 -7.49 -8.54 -3.40
CA ALA A 102 -6.83 -9.45 -4.34
C ALA A 102 -7.13 -9.10 -5.81
N ILE A 103 -8.38 -8.76 -6.14
CA ILE A 103 -8.76 -8.35 -7.49
C ILE A 103 -8.07 -7.03 -7.87
N ALA A 104 -8.06 -6.03 -6.99
CA ALA A 104 -7.39 -4.76 -7.24
C ALA A 104 -5.86 -4.93 -7.42
N THR A 105 -5.24 -5.77 -6.58
CA THR A 105 -3.81 -6.12 -6.69
C THR A 105 -3.52 -6.79 -8.03
N TYR A 106 -4.35 -7.74 -8.45
CA TYR A 106 -4.16 -8.42 -9.73
C TYR A 106 -4.25 -7.45 -10.92
N GLN A 107 -5.19 -6.49 -10.90
CA GLN A 107 -5.28 -5.46 -11.93
C GLN A 107 -4.05 -4.56 -11.98
N ALA A 108 -3.52 -4.16 -10.82
CA ALA A 108 -2.28 -3.38 -10.76
C ALA A 108 -1.10 -4.19 -11.31
N LEU A 109 -1.00 -5.47 -10.96
CA LEU A 109 0.04 -6.38 -11.42
C LEU A 109 0.09 -6.48 -12.94
N LEU A 110 -1.06 -6.55 -13.61
CA LEU A 110 -1.13 -6.61 -15.07
C LEU A 110 -0.55 -5.37 -15.76
N VAL A 111 -0.55 -4.22 -15.10
CA VAL A 111 0.03 -2.97 -15.62
C VAL A 111 1.53 -2.91 -15.31
N THR A 112 1.93 -3.34 -14.12
CA THR A 112 3.32 -3.24 -13.65
C THR A 112 4.23 -4.30 -14.27
N ASP A 113 3.71 -5.51 -14.53
CA ASP A 113 4.45 -6.61 -15.16
C ASP A 113 4.36 -6.59 -16.69
N ALA A 114 3.72 -5.56 -17.27
CA ALA A 114 3.59 -5.44 -18.72
C ALA A 114 4.95 -5.11 -19.36
N ILE A 115 5.61 -6.13 -19.94
CA ILE A 115 6.84 -5.93 -20.71
C ILE A 115 6.48 -5.51 -22.15
N PRO A 116 6.92 -4.33 -22.62
CA PRO A 116 6.68 -3.91 -24.01
C PRO A 116 7.27 -4.91 -25.00
N ARG A 117 6.47 -5.42 -25.94
CA ARG A 117 6.94 -6.40 -26.94
C ARG A 117 7.92 -5.78 -27.95
N ALA A 118 7.68 -4.53 -28.33
CA ALA A 118 8.55 -3.72 -29.18
C ALA A 118 8.88 -2.42 -28.45
N PRO A 119 9.90 -2.41 -27.57
CA PRO A 119 10.32 -1.20 -26.87
C PRO A 119 11.06 -0.24 -27.82
N ASP A 120 10.92 1.06 -27.58
CA ASP A 120 11.67 2.10 -28.31
C ASP A 120 13.16 2.08 -27.94
N VAL A 121 13.45 1.73 -26.67
CA VAL A 121 14.80 1.67 -26.12
C VAL A 121 14.94 0.47 -25.19
N VAL A 122 16.03 -0.27 -25.33
CA VAL A 122 16.45 -1.28 -24.35
C VAL A 122 17.55 -0.71 -23.49
N VAL A 123 17.37 -0.73 -22.17
CA VAL A 123 18.38 -0.30 -21.19
C VAL A 123 18.83 -1.52 -20.41
N ARG A 124 20.11 -1.87 -20.50
CA ARG A 124 20.74 -2.88 -19.67
C ARG A 124 21.41 -2.19 -18.48
N ALA A 125 20.91 -2.44 -17.28
CA ALA A 125 21.51 -1.97 -16.03
C ALA A 125 22.34 -3.10 -15.41
N ILE A 126 23.65 -2.93 -15.38
CA ILE A 126 24.61 -3.92 -14.89
C ILE A 126 25.12 -3.45 -13.53
N GLY A 127 24.87 -4.25 -12.50
CA GLY A 127 25.37 -4.02 -11.15
C GLY A 127 26.80 -4.51 -10.97
N HIS A 128 27.66 -3.61 -10.49
CA HIS A 128 29.04 -3.88 -10.07
C HIS A 128 29.24 -3.40 -8.63
N GLN A 129 30.20 -3.97 -7.92
CA GLN A 129 30.71 -3.39 -6.68
C GLN A 129 31.61 -2.18 -7.01
N TRP A 130 31.25 -0.93 -6.71
CA TRP A 130 30.00 -0.39 -6.15
C TRP A 130 29.45 0.70 -7.09
N CYS A 131 29.21 0.33 -8.34
CA CYS A 131 28.71 1.23 -9.37
C CYS A 131 27.70 0.53 -10.29
N TRP A 132 26.95 1.36 -11.01
CA TRP A 132 26.03 0.90 -12.05
C TRP A 132 26.61 1.25 -13.41
N GLU A 133 26.59 0.29 -14.34
CA GLU A 133 26.81 0.53 -15.76
C GLU A 133 25.48 0.42 -16.49
N PHE A 134 25.16 1.40 -17.32
CA PHE A 134 23.94 1.47 -18.10
C PHE A 134 24.27 1.42 -19.59
N CYS A 135 23.85 0.37 -20.28
CA CYS A 135 23.98 0.25 -21.73
C CYS A 135 22.62 0.50 -22.39
N VAL A 136 22.54 1.57 -23.18
CA VAL A 136 21.32 2.02 -23.86
C VAL A 136 21.40 1.64 -25.34
N THR A 137 20.40 0.90 -25.81
CA THR A 137 20.25 0.50 -27.21
C THR A 137 18.93 1.01 -27.78
N PRO A 138 18.94 2.08 -28.60
CA PRO A 138 17.76 2.54 -29.32
C PRO A 138 17.30 1.51 -30.36
N ALA A 139 16.02 1.51 -30.73
CA ALA A 139 15.49 0.65 -31.79
C ALA A 139 16.25 0.87 -33.12
N GLY A 140 17.04 -0.12 -33.55
CA GLY A 140 17.86 -0.06 -34.76
C GLY A 140 19.12 0.81 -34.66
N GLY A 141 19.47 1.30 -33.46
CA GLY A 141 20.67 2.08 -33.18
C GLY A 141 21.82 1.24 -32.62
N ALA A 142 22.97 1.89 -32.40
CA ALA A 142 24.11 1.28 -31.72
C ALA A 142 23.96 1.36 -30.19
N GLU A 143 24.49 0.37 -29.47
CA GLU A 143 24.53 0.36 -28.00
C GLU A 143 25.57 1.37 -27.49
N THR A 144 25.19 2.16 -26.49
CA THR A 144 26.09 3.10 -25.80
C THR A 144 26.07 2.82 -24.30
N CYS A 145 27.24 2.58 -23.70
CA CYS A 145 27.36 2.27 -22.26
C CYS A 145 27.94 3.45 -21.48
N THR A 146 27.32 3.80 -20.36
CA THR A 146 27.74 4.86 -19.44
C THR A 146 27.75 4.35 -18.00
N VAL A 147 28.70 4.81 -17.19
CA VAL A 147 28.79 4.43 -15.76
C VAL A 147 28.18 5.53 -14.91
N GLY A 148 27.37 5.15 -13.92
CA GLY A 148 26.80 6.02 -12.89
C GLY A 148 25.55 6.78 -13.32
N GLU A 149 25.41 7.11 -14.60
CA GLU A 149 24.27 7.87 -15.11
C GLU A 149 23.68 7.20 -16.35
N CYS A 150 22.35 7.28 -16.46
CA CYS A 150 21.59 6.90 -17.64
C CYS A 150 20.79 8.11 -18.11
N SER A 151 20.89 8.46 -19.39
CA SER A 151 20.10 9.52 -20.02
C SER A 151 19.23 8.95 -21.14
N GLY A 152 18.02 9.48 -21.30
CA GLY A 152 17.04 8.97 -22.26
C GLY A 152 15.94 9.98 -22.56
N GLY A 153 15.19 9.74 -23.63
CA GLY A 153 14.07 10.58 -24.04
C GLY A 153 12.83 10.34 -23.17
N VAL A 154 12.02 11.39 -22.98
CA VAL A 154 10.74 11.30 -22.27
C VAL A 154 9.67 10.73 -23.20
N GLY A 155 8.76 9.90 -22.66
CA GLY A 155 7.61 9.37 -23.40
C GLY A 155 7.90 8.14 -24.26
N GLN A 156 9.09 7.54 -24.12
CA GLN A 156 9.50 6.33 -24.81
C GLN A 156 9.17 5.08 -23.97
N THR A 157 8.84 3.99 -24.64
CA THR A 157 8.73 2.68 -24.00
C THR A 157 10.12 2.09 -23.78
N VAL A 158 10.48 1.90 -22.50
CA VAL A 158 11.79 1.38 -22.11
C VAL A 158 11.65 -0.07 -21.65
N ARG A 159 12.46 -0.96 -22.22
CA ARG A 159 12.69 -2.29 -21.64
C ARG A 159 13.95 -2.26 -20.81
N LEU A 160 13.80 -2.38 -19.49
CA LEU A 160 14.89 -2.49 -18.56
C LEU A 160 15.29 -3.97 -18.38
N VAL A 161 16.56 -4.28 -18.58
CA VAL A 161 17.16 -5.59 -18.31
C VAL A 161 18.19 -5.39 -17.21
N ILE A 162 18.01 -6.07 -16.07
CA ILE A 162 18.89 -5.93 -14.92
C ILE A 162 19.75 -7.18 -14.80
N GLU A 163 21.06 -6.98 -14.76
CA GLU A 163 22.05 -8.04 -14.63
C GLU A 163 23.05 -7.68 -13.52
N SER A 164 23.72 -8.68 -12.95
CA SER A 164 24.83 -8.47 -12.03
C SER A 164 26.06 -9.26 -12.49
N LYS A 165 27.25 -8.67 -12.28
CA LYS A 165 28.54 -9.33 -12.53
C LYS A 165 29.14 -9.99 -11.29
N ASP A 166 28.69 -9.61 -10.10
CA ASP A 166 29.31 -10.04 -8.84
C ASP A 166 28.28 -10.52 -7.80
N VAL A 167 27.65 -9.62 -7.05
CA VAL A 167 26.72 -9.90 -5.96
C VAL A 167 25.31 -9.47 -6.34
N ASN A 168 24.32 -9.86 -5.55
CA ASN A 168 22.96 -9.39 -5.77
C ASN A 168 22.87 -7.88 -5.56
N HIS A 169 22.38 -7.18 -6.57
CA HIS A 169 22.06 -5.74 -6.53
C HIS A 169 20.57 -5.53 -6.76
N ALA A 170 20.06 -4.39 -6.31
CA ALA A 170 18.69 -3.96 -6.57
C ALA A 170 18.72 -2.53 -7.10
N LEU A 171 18.13 -2.33 -8.28
CA LEU A 171 17.89 -1.01 -8.85
C LEU A 171 16.46 -0.59 -8.45
N SER A 172 16.33 0.48 -7.67
CA SER A 172 15.06 0.96 -7.09
C SER A 172 14.87 2.46 -7.29
#